data_AF-A0A0C2H5H6-F1
#
_entry.id   AF-A0A0C2H5H6-F1
#
_cell.length_a   1.000
_cell.length_b   1.000
_cell.length_c   1.000
_cell.angle_alpha   90.00
_cell.angle_beta   90.00
_cell.angle_gamma   90.00
#
_symmetry.space_group_name_H-M   'P 1'
#
loop_
_entity.id
_entity.type
_entity.pdbx_description
1 polymer ?
#
loop_
_entity_poly.entity_id
_entity_poly.type
_entity_poly.pdbx_seq_one_letter_code
_entity_poly.pdbx_strand_id
1 'polypeptide(L)'
;MLIRVMGNISRFPAHVVPILTSTVVVCSKAGLKAAAHRAAVMLMQPEYRQKIDAKYKKKIELFVRRTDKVDDAEESRPPCPHCSYPVPETLLACDNCKSTIPYCIVTGRHIVDSDFAQCPSCNFPAYYSELKKLLALNEMCPMCSSPLNDTIPGDASAYLNSNKSNHEQMSMKSS
;
A
#
# COMPACT_ATOMS: atom_id res chain seq x y z
N MET A 1 -3.59 0.84 -1.76
CA MET A 1 -3.04 1.77 -0.75
C MET A 1 -4.03 2.17 0.35
N LEU A 2 -5.24 2.66 0.04
CA LEU A 2 -6.21 3.14 1.06
C LEU A 2 -6.53 2.12 2.18
N ILE A 3 -6.67 0.84 1.86
CA ILE A 3 -6.93 -0.22 2.86
C ILE A 3 -5.82 -0.29 3.92
N ARG A 4 -4.55 -0.12 3.53
CA ARG A 4 -3.41 -0.06 4.46
C ARG A 4 -3.44 1.18 5.35
N VAL A 5 -3.82 2.34 4.79
CA VAL A 5 -3.97 3.59 5.55
C VAL A 5 -5.10 3.45 6.56
N MET A 6 -6.23 2.88 6.16
CA MET A 6 -7.34 2.53 7.06
C MET A 6 -6.90 1.57 8.16
N GLY A 7 -6.10 0.55 7.87
CA GLY A 7 -5.55 -0.36 8.88
C GLY A 7 -4.64 0.34 9.91
N ASN A 8 -4.14 1.54 9.59
CA ASN A 8 -3.27 2.35 10.46
C ASN A 8 -3.93 3.68 10.85
N ILE A 9 -5.27 3.74 10.87
CA ILE A 9 -6.02 5.00 11.01
C ILE A 9 -5.72 5.77 12.30
N SER A 10 -5.28 5.08 13.36
CA SER A 10 -4.85 5.67 14.63
C SER A 10 -3.69 6.65 14.46
N ARG A 11 -2.88 6.50 13.41
CA ARG A 11 -1.78 7.42 13.06
C ARG A 11 -2.26 8.72 12.38
N PHE A 12 -3.55 8.80 12.02
CA PHE A 12 -4.15 9.92 11.28
C PHE A 12 -5.41 10.48 11.97
N PRO A 13 -5.36 10.86 13.26
CA PRO A 13 -6.54 11.22 14.05
C PRO A 13 -7.33 12.41 13.48
N ALA A 14 -6.65 13.37 12.83
CA ALA A 14 -7.30 14.53 12.21
C ALA A 14 -8.03 14.20 10.89
N HIS A 15 -7.76 13.04 10.29
CA HIS A 15 -8.21 12.70 8.93
C HIS A 15 -9.02 11.40 8.85
N VAL A 16 -9.45 10.87 10.00
CA VAL A 16 -10.22 9.62 10.08
C VAL A 16 -11.42 9.64 9.13
N VAL A 17 -12.26 10.67 9.22
CA VAL A 17 -13.49 10.76 8.41
C VAL A 17 -13.20 10.87 6.91
N PRO A 18 -12.31 11.77 6.43
CA PRO A 18 -11.91 11.80 5.03
C PRO A 18 -11.32 10.49 4.49
N ILE A 19 -10.43 9.85 5.25
CA ILE A 19 -9.76 8.60 4.84
C ILE A 19 -10.78 7.47 4.72
N LEU A 20 -11.62 7.27 5.74
CA LEU A 20 -12.64 6.22 5.70
C LEU A 20 -13.67 6.49 4.61
N THR A 21 -14.10 7.75 4.42
CA THR A 21 -15.05 8.11 3.36
C THR A 21 -14.49 7.79 1.97
N SER A 22 -13.23 8.15 1.74
CA SER A 22 -12.52 7.83 0.50
C SER A 22 -12.38 6.31 0.32
N THR A 23 -12.09 5.59 1.39
CA THR A 23 -12.00 4.12 1.39
C THR A 23 -13.32 3.49 0.97
N VAL A 24 -14.45 3.92 1.55
CA VAL A 24 -15.78 3.43 1.17
C VAL A 24 -16.05 3.67 -0.32
N VAL A 25 -15.82 4.89 -0.80
CA VAL A 25 -16.12 5.27 -2.19
C VAL A 25 -15.25 4.52 -3.19
N VAL A 26 -13.93 4.51 -2.97
CA VAL A 26 -12.97 3.91 -3.90
C VAL A 26 -13.07 2.38 -3.89
N CYS A 27 -13.11 1.75 -2.72
CA CYS A 27 -13.21 0.29 -2.62
C CYS A 27 -14.55 -0.21 -3.18
N SER A 28 -15.66 0.52 -2.96
CA SER A 28 -16.96 0.16 -3.55
C SER A 28 -16.93 0.17 -5.08
N LYS A 29 -16.23 1.13 -5.69
CA LYS A 29 -16.05 1.23 -7.15
C LYS A 29 -15.10 0.16 -7.69
N ALA A 30 -14.07 -0.19 -6.94
CA ALA A 30 -13.09 -1.21 -7.29
C ALA A 30 -13.58 -2.66 -7.09
N GLY A 31 -14.82 -2.87 -6.64
CA GLY A 31 -15.36 -4.20 -6.35
C GLY A 31 -14.91 -4.80 -5.02
N LEU A 32 -14.14 -4.07 -4.21
CA LEU A 32 -13.67 -4.48 -2.89
C LEU A 32 -14.76 -4.19 -1.82
N LYS A 33 -15.85 -4.96 -1.86
CA LYS A 33 -17.05 -4.74 -1.04
C LYS A 33 -16.79 -4.99 0.44
N ALA A 34 -16.01 -6.01 0.81
CA ALA A 34 -15.73 -6.31 2.21
C ALA A 34 -14.87 -5.20 2.84
N ALA A 35 -13.83 -4.74 2.14
CA ALA A 35 -13.04 -3.59 2.58
C ALA A 35 -13.86 -2.30 2.70
N ALA A 36 -14.72 -2.02 1.72
CA ALA A 36 -15.61 -0.86 1.78
C ALA A 36 -16.58 -0.93 2.96
N HIS A 37 -17.15 -2.11 3.23
CA HIS A 37 -18.09 -2.33 4.32
C HIS A 37 -17.43 -2.10 5.68
N ARG A 38 -16.23 -2.63 5.90
CA ARG A 38 -15.45 -2.37 7.14
C ARG A 38 -15.27 -0.87 7.40
N ALA A 39 -14.86 -0.11 6.38
CA ALA A 39 -14.70 1.34 6.49
C ALA A 39 -16.02 2.06 6.80
N ALA A 40 -17.12 1.60 6.18
CA ALA A 40 -18.44 2.17 6.36
C ALA A 40 -19.00 1.91 7.76
N VAL A 41 -18.80 0.72 8.31
CA VAL A 41 -19.16 0.38 9.70
C VAL A 41 -18.41 1.27 10.68
N MET A 42 -17.09 1.47 10.49
CA MET A 42 -16.31 2.38 11.32
C MET A 42 -16.87 3.81 11.26
N LEU A 43 -17.18 4.32 10.06
CA LEU A 43 -17.78 5.66 9.91
C LEU A 43 -19.12 5.84 10.63
N MET A 44 -19.91 4.77 10.76
CA MET A 44 -21.22 4.82 11.40
C MET A 44 -21.15 4.87 12.93
N GLN A 45 -19.97 4.72 13.53
CA GLN A 45 -19.77 4.93 14.96
C GLN A 45 -20.13 6.38 15.37
N PRO A 46 -20.72 6.61 16.55
CA PRO A 46 -21.21 7.91 16.98
C PRO A 46 -20.18 9.05 16.86
N GLU A 47 -18.92 8.75 17.14
CA GLU A 47 -17.78 9.67 17.19
C GLU A 47 -17.45 10.29 15.81
N TYR A 48 -17.78 9.56 14.74
CA TYR A 48 -17.48 9.92 13.36
C TYR A 48 -18.74 10.28 12.55
N ARG A 49 -19.87 9.63 12.83
CA ARG A 49 -21.10 9.75 12.03
C ARG A 49 -21.63 11.18 11.90
N GLN A 50 -21.46 12.01 12.93
CA GLN A 50 -21.88 13.40 12.92
C GLN A 50 -20.98 14.30 12.04
N LYS A 51 -19.73 13.88 11.83
CA LYS A 51 -18.72 14.60 11.06
C LYS A 51 -18.73 14.25 9.56
N ILE A 52 -19.55 13.28 9.15
CA ILE A 52 -19.71 12.89 7.75
C ILE A 52 -20.51 13.96 7.02
N ASP A 53 -19.98 14.43 5.90
CA ASP A 53 -20.70 15.32 4.98
C ASP A 53 -22.06 14.72 4.56
N ALA A 54 -23.10 15.54 4.61
CA ALA A 54 -24.47 15.17 4.30
C ALA A 54 -24.61 14.47 2.93
N LYS A 55 -23.77 14.83 1.95
CA LYS A 55 -23.79 14.23 0.60
C LYS A 55 -23.44 12.74 0.59
N TYR A 56 -22.65 12.28 1.57
CA TYR A 56 -22.23 10.88 1.69
C TYR A 56 -23.02 10.13 2.77
N LYS A 57 -23.41 10.81 3.86
CA LYS A 57 -23.99 10.19 5.05
C LYS A 57 -25.13 9.21 4.75
N LYS A 58 -26.18 9.64 4.05
CA LYS A 58 -27.33 8.77 3.70
C LYS A 58 -26.93 7.56 2.85
N LYS A 59 -25.97 7.75 1.92
CA LYS A 59 -25.50 6.67 1.04
C LYS A 59 -24.72 5.62 1.82
N ILE A 60 -23.87 6.04 2.75
CA ILE A 60 -23.07 5.14 3.60
C ILE A 60 -23.99 4.41 4.59
N GLU A 61 -24.97 5.09 5.18
CA GLU A 61 -25.98 4.45 6.05
C GLU A 61 -26.74 3.33 5.32
N LEU A 62 -27.19 3.58 4.09
CA LEU A 62 -27.85 2.56 3.27
C LEU A 62 -26.90 1.43 2.89
N PHE A 63 -25.63 1.74 2.61
CA PHE A 63 -24.62 0.77 2.23
C PHE A 63 -24.32 -0.23 3.36
N VAL A 64 -24.15 0.22 4.61
CA VAL A 64 -23.87 -0.66 5.77
C VAL A 64 -25.03 -1.62 6.06
N ARG A 65 -26.27 -1.22 5.75
CA ARG A 65 -27.47 -2.04 5.98
C ARG A 65 -27.60 -3.21 4.99
N ARG A 66 -26.91 -3.18 3.85
CA ARG A 66 -26.92 -4.29 2.90
C ARG A 66 -26.13 -5.46 3.48
N THR A 67 -26.73 -6.65 3.49
CA THR A 67 -26.17 -7.86 4.09
C THR A 67 -25.49 -8.76 3.06
N ASP A 68 -25.03 -8.19 1.96
CA ASP A 68 -24.33 -8.92 0.91
C ASP A 68 -22.92 -9.28 1.44
N LYS A 69 -22.79 -10.48 2.02
CA LYS A 69 -21.50 -11.06 2.41
C LYS A 69 -20.77 -11.49 1.14
N VAL A 70 -20.25 -10.52 0.41
CA VAL A 70 -19.38 -10.75 -0.74
C VAL A 70 -17.95 -10.56 -0.24
N ASP A 71 -17.21 -11.67 -0.19
CA ASP A 71 -15.78 -11.61 0.07
C ASP A 71 -15.07 -10.95 -1.12
N ASP A 72 -14.04 -10.17 -0.81
CA ASP A 72 -13.18 -9.60 -1.82
C ASP A 72 -12.43 -10.73 -2.53
N ALA A 73 -12.14 -10.57 -3.83
CA ALA A 73 -11.40 -11.56 -4.59
C ALA A 73 -10.06 -11.89 -3.92
N GLU A 74 -9.65 -13.15 -3.99
CA GLU A 74 -8.38 -13.56 -3.39
C GLU A 74 -7.22 -12.83 -4.07
N GLU A 75 -6.35 -12.28 -3.24
CA GLU A 75 -5.20 -11.51 -3.67
C GLU A 75 -4.05 -12.44 -4.09
N SER A 76 -3.28 -12.04 -5.11
CA SER A 76 -2.05 -12.72 -5.49
C SER A 76 -1.07 -12.78 -4.33
N ARG A 77 -0.36 -13.91 -4.19
CA ARG A 77 0.58 -14.15 -3.09
C ARG A 77 2.01 -14.42 -3.59
N PRO A 78 2.69 -13.43 -4.17
CA PRO A 78 4.06 -13.61 -4.60
C PRO A 78 5.01 -13.90 -3.41
N PRO A 79 6.18 -14.48 -3.68
CA PRO A 79 7.12 -14.86 -2.62
C PRO A 79 7.68 -13.62 -1.90
N CYS A 80 7.81 -13.73 -0.58
CA CYS A 80 8.54 -12.78 0.24
C CYS A 80 10.04 -12.76 -0.16
N PRO A 81 10.64 -11.60 -0.45
CA PRO A 81 12.04 -11.52 -0.91
C PRO A 81 13.07 -11.83 0.20
N HIS A 82 12.62 -12.09 1.43
CA HIS A 82 13.49 -12.49 2.54
C HIS A 82 13.53 -14.00 2.78
N CYS A 83 12.42 -14.71 2.55
CA CYS A 83 12.28 -16.12 2.94
C CYS A 83 11.44 -16.96 1.98
N SER A 84 11.04 -16.40 0.83
CA SER A 84 10.20 -17.03 -0.20
C SER A 84 8.79 -17.45 0.24
N TYR A 85 8.37 -17.15 1.48
CA TYR A 85 7.01 -17.44 1.94
C TYR A 85 5.97 -16.66 1.12
N PRO A 86 4.85 -17.27 0.69
CA PRO A 86 3.80 -16.57 -0.06
C PRO A 86 3.12 -15.49 0.80
N VAL A 87 3.20 -14.22 0.38
CA VAL A 87 2.60 -13.08 1.10
C VAL A 87 1.63 -12.36 0.16
N PRO A 88 0.41 -11.98 0.60
CA PRO A 88 -0.47 -11.16 -0.22
C PRO A 88 0.21 -9.89 -0.72
N GLU A 89 0.11 -9.58 -2.01
CA GLU A 89 0.92 -8.56 -2.67
C GLU A 89 0.81 -7.15 -2.05
N THR A 90 -0.28 -6.82 -1.36
CA THR A 90 -0.45 -5.54 -0.67
C THR A 90 0.04 -5.51 0.77
N LEU A 91 0.41 -6.65 1.38
CA LEU A 91 0.96 -6.70 2.73
C LEU A 91 2.48 -6.49 2.72
N LEU A 92 2.96 -5.75 3.72
CA LEU A 92 4.36 -5.37 3.87
C LEU A 92 5.03 -6.02 5.10
N ALA A 93 4.35 -6.93 5.78
CA ALA A 93 4.89 -7.68 6.89
C ALA A 93 4.76 -9.16 6.58
N CYS A 94 5.86 -9.90 6.64
CA CYS A 94 5.85 -11.34 6.40
C CYS A 94 5.43 -12.09 7.67
N ASP A 95 4.36 -12.88 7.60
CA ASP A 95 3.90 -13.66 8.75
C ASP A 95 4.86 -14.80 9.12
N ASN A 96 5.75 -15.21 8.21
CA ASN A 96 6.74 -16.25 8.46
C ASN A 96 8.03 -15.69 9.10
N CYS A 97 8.78 -14.85 8.39
CA CYS A 97 10.07 -14.33 8.88
C CYS A 97 9.96 -13.03 9.68
N LYS A 98 8.74 -12.51 9.89
CA LYS A 98 8.44 -11.27 10.64
C LYS A 98 9.14 -10.00 10.12
N SER A 99 9.75 -10.09 8.94
CA SER A 99 10.43 -8.95 8.31
C SER A 99 9.44 -8.00 7.66
N THR A 100 9.77 -6.72 7.69
CA THR A 100 9.07 -5.69 6.91
C THR A 100 9.59 -5.70 5.49
N ILE A 101 8.69 -5.91 4.52
CA ILE A 101 8.98 -5.99 3.10
C ILE A 101 8.84 -4.59 2.48
N PRO A 102 9.86 -4.08 1.75
CA PRO A 102 9.73 -2.85 0.97
C PRO A 102 8.66 -2.97 -0.11
N TYR A 103 8.16 -1.83 -0.60
CA TYR A 103 7.12 -1.79 -1.62
C TYR A 103 7.57 -1.08 -2.88
N CYS A 104 7.00 -1.51 -4.01
CA CYS A 104 7.15 -0.85 -5.29
C CYS A 104 6.50 0.52 -5.25
N ILE A 105 7.25 1.57 -5.57
CA ILE A 105 6.74 2.94 -5.51
C ILE A 105 5.56 3.22 -6.43
N VAL A 106 5.47 2.52 -7.56
CA VAL A 106 4.45 2.76 -8.57
C VAL A 106 3.13 2.08 -8.19
N THR A 107 3.19 0.80 -7.81
CA THR A 107 1.99 -0.01 -7.53
C THR A 107 1.59 0.02 -6.05
N GLY A 108 2.56 0.29 -5.18
CA GLY A 108 2.43 0.14 -3.74
C GLY A 108 2.50 -1.31 -3.25
N ARG A 109 2.58 -2.32 -4.11
CA ARG A 109 2.69 -3.74 -3.72
C ARG A 109 4.07 -4.06 -3.16
N HIS A 110 4.22 -5.09 -2.36
CA HIS A 110 5.55 -5.49 -1.90
C HIS A 110 6.44 -5.90 -3.08
N ILE A 111 7.75 -5.68 -2.95
CA ILE A 111 8.70 -6.03 -4.01
C ILE A 111 8.81 -7.55 -4.18
N VAL A 112 9.26 -7.98 -5.37
CA VAL A 112 9.53 -9.37 -5.72
C VAL A 112 10.83 -9.43 -6.52
N ASP A 113 11.63 -10.48 -6.36
CA ASP A 113 12.92 -10.61 -7.06
C ASP A 113 12.75 -10.70 -8.59
N SER A 114 11.65 -11.29 -9.06
CA SER A 114 11.40 -11.53 -10.50
C SER A 114 11.13 -10.27 -11.32
N ASP A 115 10.82 -9.14 -10.68
CA ASP A 115 10.51 -7.88 -11.34
C ASP A 115 10.95 -6.72 -10.45
N PHE A 116 12.24 -6.64 -10.14
CA PHE A 116 12.80 -5.61 -9.26
C PHE A 116 13.62 -4.57 -10.01
N ALA A 117 13.47 -3.32 -9.61
CA ALA A 117 14.35 -2.21 -9.96
C ALA A 117 14.33 -1.15 -8.87
N GLN A 118 15.19 -0.15 -9.03
CA GLN A 118 15.18 1.05 -8.20
C GLN A 118 15.08 2.28 -9.09
N CYS A 119 14.49 3.37 -8.57
CA CYS A 119 14.60 4.67 -9.23
C CYS A 119 16.09 5.07 -9.28
N PRO A 120 16.64 5.46 -10.45
CA PRO A 120 18.05 5.79 -10.60
C PRO A 120 18.48 7.04 -9.80
N SER A 121 17.53 7.90 -9.41
CA SER A 121 17.82 9.14 -8.69
C SER A 121 17.67 9.02 -7.18
N CYS A 122 16.60 8.39 -6.69
CA CYS A 122 16.32 8.31 -5.25
C CYS A 122 16.47 6.90 -4.66
N ASN A 123 16.87 5.93 -5.46
CA ASN A 123 17.06 4.52 -5.08
C ASN A 123 15.80 3.83 -4.52
N PHE A 124 14.62 4.44 -4.66
CA PHE A 124 13.38 3.89 -4.13
C PHE A 124 13.00 2.61 -4.90
N PRO A 125 12.64 1.52 -4.20
CA PRO A 125 12.28 0.25 -4.81
C PRO A 125 11.04 0.33 -5.70
N ALA A 126 11.06 -0.39 -6.81
CA ALA A 126 9.98 -0.44 -7.78
C ALA A 126 9.94 -1.78 -8.51
N TYR A 127 8.86 -2.00 -9.25
CA TYR A 127 8.84 -3.03 -10.28
C TYR A 127 9.52 -2.48 -11.53
N TYR A 128 10.41 -3.26 -12.12
CA TYR A 128 11.12 -2.86 -13.35
C TYR A 128 10.11 -2.61 -14.47
N SER A 129 9.17 -3.53 -14.65
CA SER A 129 8.11 -3.43 -15.65
C SER A 129 7.27 -2.16 -15.51
N GLU A 130 6.99 -1.73 -14.28
CA GLU A 130 6.18 -0.54 -14.00
C GLU A 130 6.95 0.77 -14.19
N LEU A 131 8.24 0.82 -13.82
CA LEU A 131 9.09 1.96 -14.17
C LEU A 131 9.24 2.11 -15.69
N LYS A 132 9.35 0.99 -16.42
CA LYS A 132 9.37 1.01 -17.89
C LYS A 132 8.08 1.53 -18.51
N LYS A 133 6.92 1.24 -17.91
CA LYS A 133 5.64 1.82 -18.33
C LYS A 133 5.59 3.33 -18.11
N LEU A 134 6.02 3.81 -16.94
CA LEU A 134 6.10 5.26 -16.68
C LEU A 134 7.05 5.95 -17.66
N LEU A 135 8.23 5.37 -17.91
CA LEU A 135 9.19 5.89 -18.88
C LEU A 135 8.58 5.97 -20.29
N ALA A 136 7.84 4.95 -20.73
CA ALA A 136 7.18 4.93 -22.04
C ALA A 136 6.07 6.01 -22.16
N LEU A 137 5.47 6.42 -21.04
CA LEU A 137 4.50 7.52 -20.96
C LEU A 137 5.16 8.88 -20.71
N ASN A 138 6.49 8.93 -20.66
CA ASN A 138 7.27 10.13 -20.33
C ASN A 138 6.90 10.73 -18.96
N GLU A 139 6.50 9.87 -18.02
CA GLU A 139 6.19 10.20 -16.64
C GLU A 139 7.45 10.18 -15.76
N MET A 140 7.44 10.97 -14.69
CA MET A 140 8.58 11.08 -13.76
C MET A 140 8.40 10.16 -12.55
N CYS A 141 9.49 9.93 -11.80
CA CYS A 141 9.43 9.18 -10.55
C CYS A 141 8.41 9.81 -9.57
N PRO A 142 7.44 9.06 -9.04
CA PRO A 142 6.44 9.61 -8.12
C PRO A 142 7.00 9.99 -6.74
N MET A 143 8.23 9.59 -6.39
CA MET A 143 8.89 10.05 -5.14
C MET A 143 9.56 11.41 -5.30
N CYS A 144 10.43 11.49 -6.31
CA CYS A 144 11.47 12.51 -6.40
C CYS A 144 11.32 13.38 -7.63
N SER A 145 10.33 13.10 -8.48
CA SER A 145 10.06 13.81 -9.73
C SER A 145 11.25 13.85 -10.69
N SER A 146 12.19 12.91 -10.57
CA SER A 146 13.33 12.80 -11.48
C SER A 146 13.02 11.89 -12.66
N PRO A 147 13.69 12.08 -13.81
CA PRO A 147 13.55 11.20 -14.98
C PRO A 147 13.93 9.74 -14.68
N LEU A 148 13.32 8.81 -15.41
CA LEU A 148 13.50 7.36 -15.26
C LEU A 148 14.39 6.75 -16.36
N ASN A 149 15.13 7.56 -17.10
CA ASN A 149 15.86 7.15 -18.32
C ASN A 149 16.86 6.02 -18.08
N ASP A 150 17.50 5.99 -16.91
CA ASP A 150 18.55 5.02 -16.56
C ASP A 150 18.00 3.82 -15.76
N THR A 151 16.71 3.53 -15.89
CA THR A 151 16.10 2.39 -15.21
C THR A 151 16.63 1.07 -15.77
N ILE A 152 17.29 0.30 -14.90
CA ILE A 152 17.76 -1.06 -15.17
C ILE A 152 17.13 -2.07 -14.20
N PRO A 153 17.02 -3.35 -14.58
CA PRO A 153 16.67 -4.40 -13.63
C PRO A 153 17.69 -4.45 -12.48
N GLY A 154 17.22 -4.69 -11.27
CA GLY A 154 18.05 -4.82 -10.08
C GLY A 154 17.87 -6.17 -9.39
N ASP A 155 18.61 -6.36 -8.30
CA ASP A 155 18.50 -7.52 -7.41
C ASP A 155 17.89 -7.09 -6.07
N ALA A 156 16.70 -7.62 -5.75
CA ALA A 156 16.00 -7.29 -4.52
C ALA A 156 16.72 -7.84 -3.28
N SER A 157 17.36 -9.00 -3.35
CA SER A 157 18.17 -9.55 -2.26
C SER A 157 19.37 -8.65 -1.94
N ALA A 158 20.07 -8.14 -2.97
CA ALA A 158 21.16 -7.18 -2.78
C ALA A 158 20.67 -5.87 -2.14
N TYR A 159 19.52 -5.34 -2.60
CA TYR A 159 18.88 -4.17 -2.01
C TYR A 159 18.55 -4.36 -0.52
N LEU A 160 17.95 -5.50 -0.17
CA LEU A 160 17.57 -5.81 1.21
C LEU A 160 18.78 -5.94 2.14
N ASN A 161 19.88 -6.52 1.67
CA ASN A 161 21.11 -6.64 2.45
C ASN A 161 21.76 -5.28 2.73
N SER A 162 21.80 -4.39 1.73
CA SER A 162 22.37 -3.04 1.91
C SER A 162 21.61 -2.19 2.94
N ASN A 163 20.28 -2.35 3.02
CA ASN A 163 19.46 -1.63 3.99
C ASN A 163 19.63 -2.14 5.43
N LYS A 164 19.88 -3.45 5.62
CA LYS A 164 20.19 -3.99 6.96
C LYS A 164 21.46 -3.36 7.52
N SER A 165 22.52 -3.30 6.71
CA SER A 165 23.80 -2.70 7.09
C SER A 165 23.67 -1.22 7.47
N ASN A 166 22.87 -0.45 6.72
CA ASN A 166 22.62 0.96 7.02
C ASN A 166 21.83 1.15 8.32
N HIS A 167 20.88 0.27 8.62
CA HIS A 167 20.07 0.36 9.85
C HIS A 167 20.86 -0.05 11.10
N GLU A 168 21.76 -1.05 11.01
CA GLU A 168 22.68 -1.43 12.10
C GLU A 168 23.70 -0.30 12.40
N GLN A 169 24.26 0.33 11.37
CA GLN A 169 25.22 1.44 11.57
C GLN A 169 24.59 2.68 12.18
N MET A 170 23.31 2.97 11.89
CA MET A 170 22.62 4.12 12.46
C MET A 170 22.16 3.88 13.90
N SER A 171 21.87 2.61 14.26
CA SER A 171 21.54 2.22 15.63
C SER A 171 22.77 2.27 16.57
N MET A 172 23.97 2.01 16.05
CA MET A 172 25.23 2.12 16.81
C MET A 172 25.72 3.57 17.03
N LYS A 173 25.32 4.52 16.19
CA LYS A 173 25.66 5.95 16.33
C LYS A 173 24.73 6.72 17.26
N SER A 174 23.65 6.09 17.72
CA SER A 174 22.63 6.70 18.58
C SER A 174 22.72 6.22 20.03
N SER A 175 23.83 5.57 20.41
CA SER A 175 24.15 5.10 21.77
C SER A 175 25.42 5.76 22.29
#